data_AF-A0A518ASL1-F1
#
_entry.id   AF-A0A518ASL1-F1
#
_cell.length_a   1.000
_cell.length_b   1.000
_cell.length_c   1.000
_cell.angle_alpha   90.00
_cell.angle_beta   90.00
_cell.angle_gamma   90.00
#
_symmetry.space_group_name_H-M   'P 1'
#
loop_
_entity.id
_entity.type
_entity.pdbx_description
1 polymer ?
#
loop_
_entity_poly.entity_id
_entity_poly.type
_entity_poly.pdbx_seq_one_letter_code
_entity_poly.pdbx_strand_id
1 'polypeptide(L)'
;MKHYLVKLGSIACSGAWIVNLTLWVGLVGWIATRADSLKQLESTRLKALSLVSADGNSLAVYQSWWPTLAIAAAAATGLVMLASVLVGPRRFRSVRSWLLLMVAAAGWLTLGLGTDDLYWQGQQMRASQAVDPLSEFAEQLASHWPEDDGDWDNLGPFLAYPKPAPTSLLLVGTPQLPGTRFTVSAIERTQDGVLRFELAGGEQPAWLEWQPDGGQPGDFKSGLETPYRVDKLAQLTSKWYLVHYNVGR
;
A
#
# COMPACT_ATOMS: atom_id res chain seq x y z
N MET A 1 -15.71 46.06 -19.00
CA MET A 1 -15.10 45.37 -17.82
C MET A 1 -15.93 44.21 -17.26
N LYS A 2 -17.22 44.37 -16.88
CA LYS A 2 -18.02 43.29 -16.25
C LYS A 2 -18.04 41.95 -17.00
N HIS A 3 -18.12 41.96 -18.33
CA HIS A 3 -18.11 40.72 -19.14
C HIS A 3 -16.81 39.90 -19.05
N TYR A 4 -15.66 40.56 -18.91
CA TYR A 4 -14.36 39.90 -18.78
C TYR A 4 -14.22 39.19 -17.43
N LEU A 5 -14.65 39.82 -16.34
CA LEU A 5 -14.64 39.24 -15.00
C LEU A 5 -15.50 37.96 -14.91
N VAL A 6 -16.67 37.95 -15.57
CA VAL A 6 -17.56 36.78 -15.61
C VAL A 6 -16.96 35.62 -16.40
N LYS A 7 -16.26 35.90 -17.51
CA LYS A 7 -15.54 34.86 -18.26
C LYS A 7 -14.38 34.28 -17.46
N LEU A 8 -13.58 35.14 -16.83
CA LEU A 8 -12.43 34.72 -16.01
C LEU A 8 -12.87 33.80 -14.85
N GLY A 9 -13.92 34.17 -14.13
CA GLY A 9 -14.46 33.34 -13.04
C GLY A 9 -15.01 31.99 -13.53
N SER A 10 -15.48 31.91 -14.78
CA SER A 10 -15.91 30.63 -15.38
C SER A 10 -14.77 29.67 -15.59
N ILE A 11 -13.67 30.20 -16.14
CA ILE A 11 -12.47 29.44 -16.47
C ILE A 11 -11.83 28.97 -15.17
N ALA A 12 -11.69 29.84 -14.18
CA ALA A 12 -11.15 29.50 -12.87
C ALA A 12 -11.93 28.38 -12.17
N CYS A 13 -13.28 28.46 -12.17
CA CYS A 13 -14.12 27.42 -11.55
C CYS A 13 -14.01 26.07 -12.29
N SER A 14 -14.09 26.08 -13.62
CA SER A 14 -13.95 24.85 -14.41
C SER A 14 -12.56 24.23 -14.25
N GLY A 15 -11.52 25.07 -14.19
CA GLY A 15 -10.15 24.66 -13.89
C GLY A 15 -10.03 24.01 -12.52
N ALA A 16 -10.66 24.56 -11.48
CA ALA A 16 -10.65 23.99 -10.14
C ALA A 16 -11.24 22.56 -10.12
N TRP A 17 -12.33 22.32 -10.87
CA TRP A 17 -12.91 20.98 -11.03
C TRP A 17 -11.95 19.98 -11.64
N ILE A 18 -11.34 20.35 -12.76
CA ILE A 18 -10.39 19.49 -13.46
C ILE A 18 -9.19 19.19 -12.55
N VAL A 19 -8.64 20.21 -11.89
CA VAL A 19 -7.49 20.04 -10.99
C VAL A 19 -7.85 19.11 -9.83
N ASN A 20 -9.00 19.31 -9.17
CA ASN A 20 -9.39 18.49 -8.04
C ASN A 20 -9.59 17.02 -8.44
N LEU A 21 -10.27 16.77 -9.57
CA LEU A 21 -10.44 15.41 -10.10
C LEU A 21 -9.10 14.78 -10.47
N THR A 22 -8.20 15.54 -11.08
CA THR A 22 -6.86 15.06 -11.47
C THR A 22 -6.02 14.72 -10.24
N LEU A 23 -6.07 15.55 -9.19
CA LEU A 23 -5.41 15.27 -7.92
C LEU A 23 -5.97 14.02 -7.26
N TRP A 24 -7.29 13.85 -7.29
CA TRP A 24 -7.95 12.69 -6.72
C TRP A 24 -7.53 11.40 -7.45
N VAL A 25 -7.65 11.37 -8.79
CA VAL A 25 -7.24 10.20 -9.60
C VAL A 25 -5.74 9.92 -9.45
N GLY A 26 -4.91 10.97 -9.47
CA GLY A 26 -3.47 10.85 -9.29
C GLY A 26 -3.09 10.27 -7.92
N LEU A 27 -3.76 10.70 -6.85
CA LEU A 27 -3.53 10.19 -5.51
C LEU A 27 -3.97 8.73 -5.36
N VAL A 28 -5.16 8.37 -5.88
CA VAL A 28 -5.63 6.98 -5.91
C VAL A 28 -4.66 6.08 -6.67
N GLY A 29 -4.26 6.49 -7.88
CA GLY A 29 -3.28 5.74 -8.68
C GLY A 29 -1.93 5.62 -7.99
N TRP A 30 -1.48 6.66 -7.29
CA TRP A 30 -0.23 6.61 -6.52
C TRP A 30 -0.30 5.64 -5.33
N ILE A 31 -1.38 5.68 -4.54
CA ILE A 31 -1.58 4.74 -3.41
C ILE A 31 -1.62 3.29 -3.94
N ALA A 32 -2.35 3.06 -5.05
CA ALA A 32 -2.48 1.73 -5.63
C ALA A 32 -1.17 1.18 -6.22
N THR A 33 -0.24 2.04 -6.67
CA THR A 33 0.99 1.62 -7.35
C THR A 33 2.23 1.61 -6.46
N ARG A 34 2.24 2.33 -5.33
CA ARG A 34 3.41 2.42 -4.43
C ARG A 34 3.12 1.85 -3.04
N ALA A 35 3.85 0.80 -2.69
CA ALA A 35 3.79 0.16 -1.38
C ALA A 35 4.28 1.08 -0.24
N ASP A 36 5.35 1.83 -0.47
CA ASP A 36 5.96 2.67 0.58
C ASP A 36 5.12 3.92 0.94
N SER A 37 4.04 4.17 0.21
CA SER A 37 3.25 5.40 0.28
C SER A 37 2.66 5.67 1.68
N LEU A 38 2.04 4.66 2.29
CA LEU A 38 1.34 4.81 3.57
C LEU A 38 2.29 4.98 4.75
N LYS A 39 3.35 4.16 4.84
CA LYS A 39 4.37 4.32 5.87
C LYS A 39 5.09 5.67 5.77
N GLN A 40 5.28 6.18 4.55
CA GLN A 40 5.78 7.54 4.34
C GLN A 40 4.78 8.58 4.84
N LEU A 41 3.48 8.41 4.59
CA LEU A 41 2.45 9.32 5.12
C LEU A 41 2.37 9.31 6.64
N GLU A 42 2.41 8.15 7.29
CA GLU A 42 2.38 8.03 8.75
C GLU A 42 3.64 8.63 9.39
N SER A 43 4.82 8.31 8.86
CA SER A 43 6.06 8.91 9.35
C SER A 43 6.10 10.42 9.10
N THR A 44 5.53 10.90 7.99
CA THR A 44 5.38 12.35 7.73
C THR A 44 4.38 12.98 8.70
N ARG A 45 3.28 12.31 9.05
CA ARG A 45 2.31 12.79 10.05
C ARG A 45 2.96 12.93 11.42
N LEU A 46 3.70 11.91 11.86
CA LEU A 46 4.42 11.93 13.13
C LEU A 46 5.51 13.02 13.13
N LYS A 47 6.25 13.17 12.03
CA LYS A 47 7.27 14.23 11.87
C LYS A 47 6.68 15.63 11.79
N ALA A 48 5.55 15.82 11.13
CA ALA A 48 4.87 17.12 11.07
C ALA A 48 4.38 17.54 12.45
N LEU A 49 3.84 16.59 13.23
CA LEU A 49 3.48 16.82 14.63
C LEU A 49 4.72 17.17 15.47
N SER A 50 5.89 16.57 15.20
CA SER A 50 7.13 16.89 15.92
C SER A 50 7.81 18.18 15.45
N LEU A 51 7.68 18.59 14.18
CA LEU A 51 8.24 19.83 13.64
C LEU A 51 7.51 21.08 14.15
N VAL A 52 6.26 20.94 14.59
CA VAL A 52 5.59 21.97 15.40
C VAL A 52 6.27 22.14 16.77
N SER A 53 7.16 21.22 17.17
CA SER A 53 7.82 21.20 18.49
C SER A 53 9.35 21.25 18.51
N ALA A 54 10.08 21.14 17.39
CA ALA A 54 11.54 21.00 17.43
C ALA A 54 12.30 21.60 16.22
N ASP A 55 13.49 22.09 16.55
CA ASP A 55 14.47 22.92 15.84
C ASP A 55 14.70 22.72 14.33
N GLY A 56 15.02 23.83 13.66
CA GLY A 56 14.91 24.06 12.21
C GLY A 56 16.00 23.50 11.30
N ASN A 57 16.66 22.39 11.62
CA ASN A 57 17.72 21.84 10.76
C ASN A 57 17.52 20.35 10.42
N SER A 58 16.75 20.06 9.36
CA SER A 58 16.80 18.75 8.70
C SER A 58 16.59 18.87 7.19
N LEU A 59 17.70 18.84 6.44
CA LEU A 59 17.73 18.81 4.97
C LEU A 59 17.43 17.41 4.38
N ALA A 60 17.09 16.41 5.21
CA ALA A 60 16.68 15.08 4.77
C ALA A 60 15.16 14.96 4.47
N VAL A 61 14.42 16.06 4.48
CA VAL A 61 12.94 16.11 4.37
C VAL A 61 12.43 16.11 2.91
N TYR A 62 13.32 16.15 1.92
CA TYR A 62 12.91 16.41 0.52
C TYR A 62 12.22 15.25 -0.22
N GLN A 63 12.20 14.03 0.31
CA GLN A 63 11.85 12.86 -0.52
C GLN A 63 10.35 12.51 -0.62
N SER A 64 9.44 13.13 0.16
CA SER A 64 8.00 12.77 0.10
C SER A 64 7.01 13.92 0.38
N TRP A 65 7.31 15.15 -0.06
CA TRP A 65 6.44 16.32 0.10
C TRP A 65 5.23 16.37 -0.84
N TRP A 66 5.25 15.62 -1.95
CA TRP A 66 4.20 15.69 -2.97
C TRP A 66 2.79 15.24 -2.51
N PRO A 67 2.57 14.26 -1.60
CA PRO A 67 1.23 13.92 -1.12
C PRO A 67 0.65 15.06 -0.27
N THR A 68 1.49 15.68 0.57
CA THR A 68 1.10 16.85 1.37
C THR A 68 0.68 18.00 0.47
N LEU A 69 1.43 18.26 -0.61
CA LEU A 69 1.06 19.25 -1.61
C LEU A 69 -0.24 18.88 -2.33
N ALA A 70 -0.45 17.61 -2.67
CA ALA A 70 -1.69 17.15 -3.31
C ALA A 70 -2.91 17.36 -2.41
N ILE A 71 -2.81 17.03 -1.12
CA ILE A 71 -3.86 17.26 -0.12
C ILE A 71 -4.12 18.76 0.06
N ALA A 72 -3.06 19.58 0.16
CA ALA A 72 -3.20 21.04 0.29
C ALA A 72 -3.86 21.65 -0.95
N ALA A 73 -3.46 21.23 -2.15
CA ALA A 73 -4.06 21.67 -3.40
C ALA A 73 -5.52 21.20 -3.54
N ALA A 74 -5.85 19.98 -3.08
CA ALA A 74 -7.21 19.47 -3.04
C ALA A 74 -8.09 20.29 -2.09
N ALA A 75 -7.60 20.63 -0.90
CA ALA A 75 -8.31 21.49 0.05
C ALA A 75 -8.53 22.90 -0.52
N ALA A 76 -7.49 23.51 -1.11
CA ALA A 76 -7.59 24.83 -1.74
C ALA A 76 -8.61 24.85 -2.90
N THR A 77 -8.58 23.84 -3.77
CA THR A 77 -9.55 23.72 -4.87
C THR A 77 -10.97 23.46 -4.35
N GLY A 78 -11.13 22.66 -3.30
CA GLY A 78 -12.41 22.45 -2.62
C GLY A 78 -13.00 23.75 -2.04
N LEU A 79 -12.17 24.60 -1.45
CA LEU A 79 -12.60 25.93 -0.96
C LEU A 79 -13.03 26.85 -2.11
N VAL A 80 -12.30 26.84 -3.23
CA VAL A 80 -12.67 27.60 -4.43
C VAL A 80 -14.02 27.12 -4.99
N MET A 81 -14.24 25.80 -5.04
CA MET A 81 -15.54 25.24 -5.45
C MET A 81 -16.67 25.67 -4.51
N LEU A 82 -16.47 25.52 -3.21
CA LEU A 82 -17.46 25.92 -2.20
C LEU A 82 -17.79 27.41 -2.31
N ALA A 83 -16.77 28.28 -2.40
CA ALA A 83 -16.97 29.72 -2.60
C ALA A 83 -17.71 30.02 -3.91
N SER A 84 -17.42 29.30 -4.99
CA SER A 84 -18.10 29.46 -6.28
C SER A 84 -19.59 29.08 -6.22
N VAL A 85 -19.95 28.11 -5.38
CA VAL A 85 -21.33 27.66 -5.18
C VAL A 85 -22.09 28.60 -4.22
N LEU A 86 -21.42 29.19 -3.23
CA LEU A 86 -22.06 30.09 -2.26
C LEU A 86 -22.21 31.52 -2.77
N VAL A 87 -21.13 32.11 -3.31
CA VAL A 87 -21.03 33.54 -3.66
C VAL A 87 -21.04 33.76 -5.18
N GLY A 88 -20.86 32.69 -5.97
CA GLY A 88 -20.70 32.81 -7.42
C GLY A 88 -21.98 33.18 -8.19
N PRO A 89 -21.83 33.50 -9.49
CA PRO A 89 -22.95 33.79 -10.39
C PRO A 89 -24.03 32.70 -10.38
N ARG A 90 -25.30 33.07 -10.63
CA ARG A 90 -26.48 32.15 -10.59
C ARG A 90 -26.26 30.80 -11.29
N ARG A 91 -25.47 30.75 -12.37
CA ARG A 91 -25.14 29.50 -13.09
C ARG A 91 -24.40 28.45 -12.23
N PHE A 92 -23.60 28.86 -11.26
CA PHE A 92 -22.85 27.97 -10.35
C PHE A 92 -23.64 27.59 -9.10
N ARG A 93 -24.76 28.28 -8.85
CA ARG A 93 -25.70 27.96 -7.77
C ARG A 93 -26.73 26.92 -8.22
N SER A 94 -26.43 26.17 -9.28
CA SER A 94 -27.30 25.13 -9.80
C SER A 94 -27.29 23.91 -8.87
N VAL A 95 -28.40 23.17 -8.82
CA VAL A 95 -28.48 21.89 -8.10
C VAL A 95 -27.39 20.92 -8.57
N ARG A 96 -27.06 20.94 -9.87
CA ARG A 96 -25.99 20.12 -10.44
C ARG A 96 -24.63 20.43 -9.79
N SER A 97 -24.29 21.70 -9.60
CA SER A 97 -23.03 22.11 -8.98
C SER A 97 -22.94 21.69 -7.51
N TRP A 98 -24.06 21.76 -6.77
CA TRP A 98 -24.14 21.23 -5.41
C TRP A 98 -23.95 19.73 -5.35
N LEU A 99 -24.59 18.97 -6.26
CA LEU A 99 -24.43 17.52 -6.33
C LEU A 99 -22.99 17.12 -6.64
N LEU A 100 -22.34 17.80 -7.58
CA LEU A 100 -20.92 17.57 -7.88
C LEU A 100 -20.02 17.85 -6.67
N LEU A 101 -20.32 18.91 -5.90
CA LEU A 101 -19.55 19.25 -4.69
C LEU A 101 -19.68 18.17 -3.63
N MET A 102 -20.91 17.66 -3.43
CA MET A 102 -21.15 16.56 -2.50
C MET A 102 -20.46 15.27 -2.93
N VAL A 103 -20.47 14.94 -4.23
CA VAL A 103 -19.74 13.79 -4.78
C VAL A 103 -18.22 13.93 -4.58
N ALA A 104 -17.67 15.12 -4.84
CA ALA A 104 -16.24 15.37 -4.61
C ALA A 104 -15.89 15.26 -3.13
N ALA A 105 -16.66 15.88 -2.25
CA ALA A 105 -16.46 15.80 -0.80
C ALA A 105 -16.56 14.36 -0.31
N ALA A 106 -17.58 13.60 -0.74
CA ALA A 106 -17.72 12.19 -0.44
C ALA A 106 -16.52 11.38 -0.96
N GLY A 107 -16.06 11.63 -2.20
CA GLY A 107 -14.91 10.95 -2.77
C GLY A 107 -13.60 11.19 -2.00
N TRP A 108 -13.38 12.41 -1.49
CA TRP A 108 -12.23 12.71 -0.62
C TRP A 108 -12.37 12.05 0.76
N LEU A 109 -13.57 12.00 1.33
CA LEU A 109 -13.83 11.31 2.59
C LEU A 109 -13.64 9.79 2.44
N THR A 110 -14.18 9.19 1.38
CA THR A 110 -13.97 7.77 1.05
C THR A 110 -12.50 7.48 0.86
N LEU A 111 -11.76 8.35 0.17
CA LEU A 111 -10.31 8.19 0.01
C LEU A 111 -9.59 8.22 1.36
N GLY A 112 -9.97 9.13 2.26
CA GLY A 112 -9.36 9.23 3.60
C GLY A 112 -9.71 8.09 4.55
N LEU A 113 -10.92 7.52 4.45
CA LEU A 113 -11.37 6.41 5.28
C LEU A 113 -11.02 5.04 4.70
N GLY A 114 -10.87 4.93 3.38
CA GLY A 114 -10.64 3.69 2.65
C GLY A 114 -9.20 3.53 2.14
N THR A 115 -8.23 4.24 2.72
CA THR A 115 -6.82 4.14 2.32
C THR A 115 -6.31 2.70 2.44
N ASP A 116 -6.69 2.00 3.50
CA ASP A 116 -6.20 0.65 3.79
C ASP A 116 -6.73 -0.37 2.79
N ASP A 117 -7.98 -0.22 2.35
CA ASP A 117 -8.58 -1.08 1.33
C ASP A 117 -8.05 -0.77 -0.07
N LEU A 118 -7.82 0.50 -0.40
CA LEU A 118 -7.18 0.89 -1.66
C LEU A 118 -5.73 0.37 -1.73
N TYR A 119 -5.01 0.47 -0.62
CA TYR A 119 -3.67 -0.07 -0.51
C TYR A 119 -3.68 -1.59 -0.65
N TRP A 120 -4.58 -2.29 0.04
CA TRP A 120 -4.76 -3.74 -0.09
C TRP A 120 -5.05 -4.17 -1.53
N GLN A 121 -5.94 -3.48 -2.23
CA GLN A 121 -6.19 -3.73 -3.66
C GLN A 121 -4.94 -3.48 -4.51
N GLY A 122 -4.19 -2.41 -4.21
CA GLY A 122 -2.90 -2.14 -4.84
C GLY A 122 -1.89 -3.25 -4.62
N GLN A 123 -1.79 -3.78 -3.39
CA GLN A 123 -0.94 -4.93 -3.06
C GLN A 123 -1.36 -6.17 -3.85
N GLN A 124 -2.66 -6.49 -3.89
CA GLN A 124 -3.18 -7.62 -4.67
C GLN A 124 -2.78 -7.54 -6.13
N MET A 125 -2.92 -6.37 -6.76
CA MET A 125 -2.56 -6.15 -8.16
C MET A 125 -1.06 -6.33 -8.41
N ARG A 126 -0.20 -5.85 -7.51
CA ARG A 126 1.26 -6.05 -7.63
C ARG A 126 1.66 -7.49 -7.37
N ALA A 127 1.04 -8.13 -6.39
CA ALA A 127 1.27 -9.51 -6.02
C ALA A 127 0.86 -10.48 -7.13
N SER A 128 -0.32 -10.28 -7.74
CA SER A 128 -0.79 -11.13 -8.85
C SER A 128 0.13 -11.09 -10.08
N GLN A 129 0.87 -10.00 -10.29
CA GLN A 129 1.88 -9.89 -11.35
C GLN A 129 3.19 -10.60 -11.01
N ALA A 130 3.43 -10.90 -9.73
CA ALA A 130 4.69 -11.44 -9.22
C ALA A 130 4.65 -12.96 -8.94
N VAL A 131 3.47 -13.55 -8.83
CA VAL A 131 3.34 -14.97 -8.45
C VAL A 131 3.78 -15.95 -9.53
N ASP A 132 3.65 -15.60 -10.81
CA ASP A 132 4.08 -16.46 -11.92
C ASP A 132 5.60 -16.75 -11.87
N PRO A 133 6.51 -15.76 -11.86
CA PRO A 133 7.94 -16.03 -11.74
C PRO A 133 8.31 -16.65 -10.39
N LEU A 134 7.52 -16.40 -9.33
CA LEU A 134 7.78 -16.93 -8.00
C LEU A 134 7.39 -18.41 -7.87
N SER A 135 6.51 -18.93 -8.74
CA SER A 135 6.00 -20.30 -8.66
C SER A 135 7.11 -21.34 -8.80
N GLU A 136 8.00 -21.16 -9.79
CA GLU A 136 9.14 -22.06 -9.99
C GLU A 136 10.09 -22.03 -8.78
N PHE A 137 10.35 -20.84 -8.25
CA PHE A 137 11.17 -20.67 -7.06
C PHE A 137 10.56 -21.35 -5.82
N ALA A 138 9.25 -21.19 -5.60
CA ALA A 138 8.54 -21.83 -4.50
C ALA A 138 8.56 -23.36 -4.61
N GLU A 139 8.40 -23.91 -5.82
CA GLU A 139 8.49 -25.36 -6.05
C GLU A 139 9.90 -25.91 -5.79
N GLN A 140 10.94 -25.19 -6.21
CA GLN A 140 12.33 -25.54 -5.91
C GLN A 140 12.62 -25.49 -4.40
N LEU A 141 12.18 -24.43 -3.72
CA LEU A 141 12.38 -24.27 -2.29
C LEU A 141 11.60 -25.30 -1.46
N ALA A 142 10.37 -25.65 -1.88
CA ALA A 142 9.57 -26.68 -1.22
C ALA A 142 10.18 -28.08 -1.37
N SER A 143 10.73 -28.39 -2.55
CA SER A 143 11.38 -29.68 -2.82
C SER A 143 12.75 -29.82 -2.16
N HIS A 144 13.49 -28.71 -1.98
CA HIS A 144 14.84 -28.70 -1.43
C HIS A 144 14.95 -27.72 -0.26
N TRP A 145 14.19 -27.98 0.80
CA TRP A 145 14.20 -27.12 1.97
C TRP A 145 15.50 -27.24 2.77
N PRO A 146 16.19 -26.13 3.08
CA PRO A 146 17.43 -26.18 3.85
C PRO A 146 17.24 -26.68 5.29
N GLU A 147 18.08 -27.63 5.71
CA GLU A 147 18.11 -28.15 7.08
C GLU A 147 19.14 -27.41 7.98
N ASP A 148 20.09 -26.72 7.37
CA ASP A 148 21.17 -26.00 8.03
C ASP A 148 21.21 -24.52 7.62
N ASP A 149 21.86 -23.70 8.45
CA ASP A 149 22.15 -22.30 8.14
C ASP A 149 23.04 -22.23 6.88
N GLY A 150 22.82 -21.23 6.03
CA GLY A 150 23.53 -21.17 4.76
C GLY A 150 23.29 -19.91 3.96
N ASP A 151 23.60 -20.02 2.67
CA ASP A 151 23.36 -19.00 1.66
C ASP A 151 22.65 -19.68 0.49
N TRP A 152 21.58 -19.06 0.00
CA TRP A 152 20.80 -19.57 -1.13
C TRP A 152 20.82 -18.55 -2.26
N ASP A 153 21.05 -19.02 -3.49
CA ASP A 153 21.14 -18.14 -4.65
C ASP A 153 19.86 -17.29 -4.80
N ASN A 154 20.02 -15.97 -4.86
CA ASN A 154 18.96 -14.95 -4.88
C ASN A 154 18.24 -14.64 -3.54
N LEU A 155 18.40 -15.44 -2.48
CA LEU A 155 17.95 -15.07 -1.12
C LEU A 155 19.10 -14.53 -0.25
N GLY A 156 20.34 -14.86 -0.58
CA GLY A 156 21.48 -14.52 0.27
C GLY A 156 21.53 -15.36 1.55
N PRO A 157 22.30 -14.89 2.56
CA PRO A 157 22.49 -15.63 3.80
C PRO A 157 21.20 -15.74 4.63
N PHE A 158 20.98 -16.90 5.24
CA PHE A 158 19.82 -17.17 6.08
C PHE A 158 20.18 -18.04 7.30
N LEU A 159 19.32 -18.01 8.32
CA LEU A 159 19.35 -18.90 9.47
C LEU A 159 18.16 -19.86 9.41
N ALA A 160 18.42 -21.16 9.53
CA ALA A 160 17.40 -22.19 9.52
C ALA A 160 16.94 -22.48 10.97
N TYR A 161 15.65 -22.27 11.25
CA TYR A 161 15.08 -22.37 12.58
C TYR A 161 13.69 -23.03 12.57
N PRO A 162 13.28 -23.78 13.61
CA PRO A 162 14.09 -24.26 14.73
C PRO A 162 14.91 -25.51 14.38
N LYS A 163 16.07 -25.71 15.03
CA LYS A 163 16.84 -26.96 14.90
C LYS A 163 16.25 -28.05 15.82
N PRO A 164 16.23 -29.34 15.43
CA PRO A 164 16.86 -29.93 14.23
C PRO A 164 15.95 -30.02 12.98
N ALA A 165 14.72 -29.50 13.04
CA ALA A 165 13.75 -29.59 11.94
C ALA A 165 13.26 -28.19 11.55
N PRO A 166 14.03 -27.42 10.76
CA PRO A 166 13.72 -26.04 10.45
C PRO A 166 12.38 -25.90 9.72
N THR A 167 11.55 -24.98 10.20
CA THR A 167 10.28 -24.60 9.58
C THR A 167 10.29 -23.13 9.13
N SER A 168 11.37 -22.41 9.40
CA SER A 168 11.54 -21.00 9.08
C SER A 168 12.96 -20.72 8.62
N LEU A 169 13.09 -19.93 7.56
CA LEU A 169 14.35 -19.33 7.09
C LEU A 169 14.30 -17.85 7.45
N LEU A 170 15.15 -17.44 8.39
CA LEU A 170 15.30 -16.03 8.80
C LEU A 170 16.38 -15.41 7.92
N LEU A 171 16.00 -14.48 7.05
CA LEU A 171 16.90 -13.94 6.04
C LEU A 171 17.76 -12.82 6.64
N VAL A 172 19.05 -12.82 6.30
CA VAL A 172 19.96 -11.73 6.69
C VAL A 172 19.78 -10.58 5.73
N GLY A 173 18.91 -9.63 6.11
CA GLY A 173 18.58 -8.45 5.32
C GLY A 173 17.16 -8.52 4.76
N THR A 174 16.96 -7.94 3.57
CA THR A 174 15.66 -7.95 2.88
C THR A 174 15.87 -8.24 1.39
N PRO A 175 16.32 -9.46 1.05
CA PRO A 175 16.59 -9.84 -0.34
C PRO A 175 15.33 -9.70 -1.20
N GLN A 176 15.54 -9.38 -2.47
CA GLN A 176 14.47 -9.28 -3.46
C GLN A 176 14.16 -10.67 -4.01
N LEU A 177 12.89 -11.07 -4.01
CA LEU A 177 12.47 -12.35 -4.55
C LEU A 177 12.72 -12.42 -6.07
N PRO A 178 13.19 -13.57 -6.60
CA PRO A 178 13.51 -13.74 -8.01
C PRO A 178 12.38 -13.30 -8.95
N GLY A 179 12.71 -12.44 -9.92
CA GLY A 179 11.75 -11.99 -10.94
C GLY A 179 10.64 -11.06 -10.43
N THR A 180 10.68 -10.61 -9.17
CA THR A 180 9.66 -9.73 -8.59
C THR A 180 10.28 -8.42 -8.08
N ARG A 181 9.46 -7.49 -7.58
CA ARG A 181 9.91 -6.31 -6.82
C ARG A 181 9.76 -6.47 -5.30
N PHE A 182 9.26 -7.61 -4.86
CA PHE A 182 9.03 -7.89 -3.45
C PHE A 182 10.34 -8.20 -2.77
N THR A 183 10.52 -7.63 -1.58
CA THR A 183 11.56 -8.07 -0.66
C THR A 183 10.92 -8.89 0.45
N VAL A 184 11.69 -9.81 1.03
CA VAL A 184 11.21 -10.71 2.08
C VAL A 184 12.11 -10.64 3.31
N SER A 185 11.53 -10.79 4.50
CA SER A 185 12.27 -10.86 5.77
C SER A 185 12.41 -12.29 6.29
N ALA A 186 11.40 -13.13 6.04
CA ALA A 186 11.40 -14.52 6.46
C ALA A 186 10.61 -15.38 5.46
N ILE A 187 10.93 -16.67 5.44
CA ILE A 187 10.18 -17.68 4.70
C ILE A 187 9.84 -18.81 5.65
N GLU A 188 8.57 -19.16 5.75
CA GLU A 188 8.10 -20.26 6.59
C GLU A 188 7.56 -21.42 5.78
N ARG A 189 7.70 -22.63 6.32
CA ARG A 189 7.22 -23.87 5.74
C ARG A 189 6.40 -24.65 6.76
N THR A 190 5.23 -25.13 6.35
CA THR A 190 4.47 -26.13 7.12
C THR A 190 4.93 -27.55 6.81
N GLN A 191 4.52 -28.50 7.65
CA GLN A 191 4.74 -29.93 7.40
C GLN A 191 4.15 -30.39 6.07
N ASP A 192 3.01 -29.82 5.66
CA ASP A 192 2.34 -30.09 4.39
C ASP A 192 3.00 -29.40 3.18
N GLY A 193 4.13 -28.70 3.38
CA GLY A 193 4.88 -28.05 2.30
C GLY A 193 4.32 -26.70 1.85
N VAL A 194 3.36 -26.13 2.58
CA VAL A 194 2.90 -24.74 2.35
C VAL A 194 4.05 -23.80 2.64
N LEU A 195 4.34 -22.88 1.73
CA LEU A 195 5.36 -21.85 1.91
C LEU A 195 4.71 -20.49 2.16
N ARG A 196 5.24 -19.74 3.12
CA ARG A 196 4.81 -18.37 3.42
C ARG A 196 5.99 -17.43 3.37
N PHE A 197 5.90 -16.40 2.54
CA PHE A 197 6.92 -15.38 2.37
C PHE A 197 6.48 -14.11 3.08
N GLU A 198 7.12 -13.78 4.21
CA GLU A 198 6.86 -12.54 4.93
C GLU A 198 7.43 -11.37 4.12
N LEU A 199 6.55 -10.53 3.56
CA LEU A 199 6.99 -9.40 2.74
C LEU A 199 7.62 -8.33 3.63
N ALA A 200 8.66 -7.67 3.13
CA ALA A 200 9.38 -6.62 3.84
C ALA A 200 9.06 -5.21 3.29
N GLY A 201 9.65 -4.19 3.93
CA GLY A 201 9.57 -2.80 3.46
C GLY A 201 8.15 -2.23 3.47
N GLY A 202 7.77 -1.57 2.37
CA GLY A 202 6.44 -1.00 2.20
C GLY A 202 5.33 -2.00 1.96
N GLU A 203 5.58 -3.32 1.94
CA GLU A 203 4.55 -4.35 1.70
C GLU A 203 4.12 -5.09 2.98
N GLN A 204 4.80 -4.85 4.10
CA GLN A 204 4.36 -5.33 5.41
C GLN A 204 3.01 -4.73 5.81
N PRO A 205 2.15 -5.49 6.52
CA PRO A 205 2.42 -6.80 7.12
C PRO A 205 1.97 -7.99 6.26
N ALA A 206 1.88 -7.82 4.94
CA ALA A 206 1.35 -8.86 4.07
C ALA A 206 2.36 -10.00 3.85
N TRP A 207 1.81 -11.17 3.54
CA TRP A 207 2.54 -12.40 3.24
C TRP A 207 2.06 -12.94 1.89
N LEU A 208 2.98 -13.47 1.09
CA LEU A 208 2.61 -14.32 -0.04
C LEU A 208 2.60 -15.78 0.46
N GLU A 209 1.51 -16.49 0.23
CA GLU A 209 1.38 -17.88 0.61
C GLU A 209 1.18 -18.75 -0.62
N TRP A 210 2.06 -19.75 -0.75
CA TRP A 210 2.02 -20.78 -1.77
C TRP A 210 1.52 -22.09 -1.19
N GLN A 211 0.45 -22.61 -1.79
CA GLN A 211 -0.28 -23.79 -1.38
C GLN A 211 -0.12 -24.87 -2.46
N PRO A 212 0.74 -25.89 -2.27
CA PRO A 212 1.04 -26.88 -3.31
C PRO A 212 -0.22 -27.60 -3.82
N ASP A 213 -1.13 -27.91 -2.89
CA ASP A 213 -2.37 -28.66 -3.13
C ASP A 213 -3.58 -27.77 -3.43
N GLY A 214 -3.39 -26.44 -3.51
CA GLY A 214 -4.48 -25.48 -3.73
C GLY A 214 -5.44 -25.33 -2.53
N GLY A 215 -4.99 -25.68 -1.33
CA GLY A 215 -5.71 -25.41 -0.09
C GLY A 215 -5.86 -23.91 0.20
N GLN A 216 -6.74 -23.56 1.13
CA GLN A 216 -6.90 -22.18 1.58
C GLN A 216 -5.97 -21.88 2.77
N PRO A 217 -5.34 -20.70 2.81
CA PRO A 217 -4.61 -20.23 3.98
C PRO A 217 -5.49 -20.21 5.24
N GLY A 218 -4.89 -20.59 6.35
CA GLY A 218 -5.50 -20.55 7.67
C GLY A 218 -4.58 -19.93 8.71
N ASP A 219 -5.06 -19.88 9.94
CA ASP A 219 -4.25 -19.51 11.10
C ASP A 219 -3.08 -20.50 11.25
N PHE A 220 -1.93 -20.00 11.69
CA PHE A 220 -0.76 -20.85 11.89
C PHE A 220 0.08 -20.36 13.06
N LYS A 221 1.00 -21.22 13.52
CA LYS A 221 2.03 -20.88 14.50
C LYS A 221 3.36 -20.88 13.79
N SER A 222 4.13 -19.80 13.91
CA SER A 222 5.41 -19.71 13.23
C SER A 222 6.45 -20.62 13.81
N GLY A 223 7.56 -20.81 13.09
CA GLY A 223 8.76 -21.47 13.62
C GLY A 223 9.29 -20.83 14.91
N LEU A 224 8.98 -19.55 15.17
CA LEU A 224 9.31 -18.82 16.40
C LEU A 224 8.22 -18.93 17.49
N GLU A 225 7.28 -19.85 17.34
CA GLU A 225 6.16 -20.08 18.25
C GLU A 225 5.16 -18.91 18.35
N THR A 226 5.21 -17.95 17.41
CA THR A 226 4.28 -16.81 17.37
C THR A 226 2.96 -17.22 16.69
N PRO A 227 1.79 -17.03 17.34
CA PRO A 227 0.51 -17.32 16.71
C PRO A 227 0.10 -16.19 15.75
N TYR A 228 -0.17 -16.56 14.50
CA TYR A 228 -0.67 -15.68 13.45
C TYR A 228 -2.10 -16.06 13.09
N ARG A 229 -3.00 -15.07 13.07
CA ARG A 229 -4.39 -15.24 12.66
C ARG A 229 -4.67 -14.50 11.36
N VAL A 230 -5.41 -15.11 10.45
CA VAL A 230 -5.80 -14.49 9.18
C VAL A 230 -6.70 -13.29 9.46
N ASP A 231 -6.29 -12.11 9.00
CA ASP A 231 -7.07 -10.87 9.08
C ASP A 231 -7.70 -10.54 7.72
N LYS A 232 -6.91 -10.52 6.65
CA LYS A 232 -7.37 -10.35 5.26
C LYS A 232 -6.75 -11.41 4.37
N LEU A 233 -7.50 -11.82 3.35
CA LEU A 233 -7.07 -12.83 2.39
C LEU A 233 -7.55 -12.49 0.99
N ALA A 234 -6.70 -12.68 0.01
CA ALA A 234 -7.02 -12.56 -1.40
C ALA A 234 -6.37 -13.70 -2.18
N GLN A 235 -7.17 -14.46 -2.92
CA GLN A 235 -6.64 -15.45 -3.85
C GLN A 235 -6.07 -14.75 -5.09
N LEU A 236 -4.81 -15.03 -5.40
CA LEU A 236 -4.11 -14.48 -6.56
C LEU A 236 -4.20 -15.44 -7.75
N THR A 237 -3.96 -16.73 -7.50
CA THR A 237 -4.10 -17.84 -8.45
C THR A 237 -4.61 -19.09 -7.73
N SER A 238 -4.66 -20.26 -8.39
CA SER A 238 -5.09 -21.52 -7.75
C SER A 238 -4.18 -21.96 -6.60
N LYS A 239 -2.90 -21.56 -6.60
CA LYS A 239 -1.91 -21.94 -5.58
C LYS A 239 -1.37 -20.76 -4.76
N TRP A 240 -1.66 -19.52 -5.15
CA TRP A 240 -1.11 -18.34 -4.49
C TRP A 240 -2.17 -17.48 -3.85
N TYR A 241 -1.85 -17.02 -2.64
CA TYR A 241 -2.66 -16.12 -1.85
C TYR A 241 -1.82 -14.96 -1.35
N LEU A 242 -2.42 -13.78 -1.28
CA LEU A 242 -1.94 -12.67 -0.48
C LEU A 242 -2.70 -12.69 0.84
N VAL A 243 -1.98 -12.73 1.95
CA VAL A 243 -2.57 -12.88 3.28
C VAL A 243 -2.03 -11.80 4.21
N HIS A 244 -2.91 -11.17 4.96
CA HIS A 244 -2.55 -10.30 6.08
C HIS A 244 -2.77 -11.09 7.36
N TYR A 245 -1.71 -11.25 8.14
CA TYR A 245 -1.77 -11.92 9.43
C TYR A 245 -1.68 -10.93 10.57
N ASN A 246 -2.52 -11.11 11.58
CA ASN A 246 -2.42 -10.41 12.84
C ASN A 246 -1.76 -11.32 13.89
N VAL A 247 -0.77 -10.78 14.61
CA VAL A 247 -0.17 -11.48 15.75
C VAL A 247 -1.20 -11.44 16.89
N GLY A 248 -1.68 -12.61 17.28
CA GLY A 248 -2.62 -12.72 18.40
C GLY A 248 -1.98 -12.14 19.67
N ARG A 249 -2.46 -10.99 20.14
CA ARG A 249 -2.08 -10.42 21.43
C ARG A 249 -2.67 -11.22 22.59
#